data_AF-U6DTY6-F1
#
_entry.id   AF-U6DTY6-F1
#
_cell.length_a   1.000
_cell.length_b   1.000
_cell.length_c   1.000
_cell.angle_alpha   90.00
_cell.angle_beta   90.00
_cell.angle_gamma   90.00
#
_symmetry.space_group_name_H-M   'P 1'
#
loop_
_entity.id
_entity.type
_entity.pdbx_description
1 polymer ?
#
loop_
_entity_poly.entity_id
_entity_poly.type
_entity_poly.pdbx_seq_one_letter_code
_entity_poly.pdbx_strand_id
1 'polypeptide(L)'
;MPSFGLRHRRAWASLFSQLLRPSGLVCIREVHFHSQVSEAVLTSQLKAHQEKSNFIIKTPKGTRDLSPQQMVIREKILDMVVGCFKRHGAKRLDTPAFELKEMLTEKYGEDSGLIYDLKDQGGELLSLRYDLTVPFARYLAMNKVKRMKRYHVGKVWRRESPTIVQGRYREFCQCDFDIAGQFDPMIPDAECLKIMCEILSGLQLGDFLIK
;
A
#
# COMPACT_ATOMS: atom_id res chain seq x y z
N MET A 1 -12.79 67.72 -46.60
CA MET A 1 -13.96 67.59 -47.51
C MET A 1 -13.59 66.60 -48.59
N PRO A 2 -14.47 65.70 -49.10
CA PRO A 2 -15.93 65.55 -48.94
C PRO A 2 -16.30 64.37 -48.00
N SER A 3 -17.42 64.26 -47.27
CA SER A 3 -18.87 64.52 -47.42
C SER A 3 -19.69 63.41 -48.10
N PHE A 4 -20.81 63.09 -47.43
CA PHE A 4 -21.98 62.26 -47.83
C PHE A 4 -21.85 60.73 -47.67
N GLY A 5 -22.80 59.99 -47.09
CA GLY A 5 -24.15 60.36 -46.64
C GLY A 5 -25.20 59.36 -47.14
N LEU A 6 -25.74 58.59 -46.19
CA LEU A 6 -27.12 58.06 -46.10
C LEU A 6 -27.68 57.03 -47.11
N ARG A 7 -28.31 56.02 -46.47
CA ARG A 7 -29.57 55.31 -46.80
C ARG A 7 -29.52 54.21 -47.87
N HIS A 8 -29.88 52.99 -47.48
CA HIS A 8 -31.26 52.54 -47.72
C HIS A 8 -31.74 51.45 -46.75
N ARG A 9 -33.06 51.44 -46.59
CA ARG A 9 -33.89 50.68 -45.64
C ARG A 9 -34.20 49.26 -46.15
N ARG A 10 -34.23 48.34 -45.17
CA ARG A 10 -35.24 47.29 -44.88
C ARG A 10 -35.40 46.07 -45.80
N ALA A 11 -35.73 44.99 -45.09
CA ALA A 11 -36.20 43.67 -45.49
C ALA A 11 -35.04 42.76 -45.93
N TRP A 12 -34.84 41.56 -45.40
CA TRP A 12 -35.83 40.55 -45.04
C TRP A 12 -35.36 39.74 -43.82
N ALA A 13 -36.30 39.50 -42.91
CA ALA A 13 -36.19 38.49 -41.87
C ALA A 13 -36.58 37.14 -42.48
N SER A 14 -35.64 36.20 -42.55
CA SER A 14 -35.86 34.75 -42.35
C SER A 14 -34.62 34.00 -42.82
N LEU A 15 -33.81 33.53 -41.88
CA LEU A 15 -33.19 32.20 -41.88
C LEU A 15 -32.33 32.12 -40.62
N PHE A 16 -33.06 31.82 -39.55
CA PHE A 16 -32.57 31.26 -38.31
C PHE A 16 -31.73 30.02 -38.60
N SER A 17 -30.72 29.79 -37.76
CA SER A 17 -30.07 28.49 -37.55
C SER A 17 -29.25 27.97 -38.74
N GLN A 18 -27.97 28.35 -38.78
CA GLN A 18 -26.82 27.45 -38.62
C GLN A 18 -25.53 28.20 -38.96
N LEU A 19 -24.45 27.83 -38.27
CA LEU A 19 -23.06 28.26 -38.49
C LEU A 19 -22.71 29.64 -37.92
N LEU A 20 -22.42 29.65 -36.61
CA LEU A 20 -21.37 30.47 -35.97
C LEU A 20 -21.32 30.10 -34.47
N ARG A 21 -20.47 29.13 -34.10
CA ARG A 21 -19.91 29.07 -32.75
C ARG A 21 -18.41 28.74 -32.84
N PRO A 22 -17.53 29.60 -32.31
CA PRO A 22 -16.10 29.35 -32.27
C PRO A 22 -15.74 28.25 -31.28
N SER A 23 -14.70 27.53 -31.64
CA SER A 23 -14.09 26.39 -30.96
C SER A 23 -13.37 26.79 -29.67
N GLY A 24 -13.68 26.06 -28.59
CA GLY A 24 -12.68 25.63 -27.60
C GLY A 24 -12.16 26.65 -26.59
N LEU A 25 -13.00 27.07 -25.63
CA LEU A 25 -12.52 27.45 -24.30
C LEU A 25 -12.18 26.16 -23.54
N VAL A 26 -10.93 25.99 -23.12
CA VAL A 26 -10.52 24.91 -22.23
C VAL A 26 -11.26 25.09 -20.90
N CYS A 27 -12.22 24.22 -20.63
CA CYS A 27 -12.87 24.11 -19.33
C CYS A 27 -11.84 23.53 -18.36
N ILE A 28 -11.22 24.39 -17.55
CA ILE A 28 -10.64 23.97 -16.27
C ILE A 28 -11.84 23.47 -15.45
N ARG A 29 -12.07 22.15 -15.45
CA ARG A 29 -12.97 21.54 -14.48
C ARG A 29 -12.31 21.70 -13.12
N GLU A 30 -12.86 22.57 -12.29
CA GLU A 30 -12.66 22.53 -10.85
C GLU A 30 -12.97 21.10 -10.38
N VAL A 31 -11.95 20.43 -9.85
CA VAL A 31 -12.15 19.18 -9.12
C VAL A 31 -12.68 19.57 -7.75
N HIS A 32 -14.00 19.70 -7.63
CA HIS A 32 -14.65 19.77 -6.33
C HIS A 32 -14.54 18.41 -5.64
N PHE A 33 -13.60 18.30 -4.69
CA PHE A 33 -13.48 17.15 -3.80
C PHE A 33 -14.50 17.30 -2.66
N HIS A 34 -15.64 16.62 -2.76
CA HIS A 34 -16.70 16.69 -1.77
C HIS A 34 -16.30 15.93 -0.48
N SER A 35 -15.91 16.64 0.58
CA SER A 35 -15.69 16.06 1.93
C SER A 35 -16.97 15.87 2.75
N GLN A 36 -18.15 16.08 2.15
CA GLN A 36 -19.44 15.98 2.84
C GLN A 36 -19.90 14.51 3.02
N VAL A 37 -19.43 13.60 2.16
CA VAL A 37 -19.80 12.18 2.22
C VAL A 37 -19.19 11.49 3.44
N SER A 38 -17.96 11.85 3.83
CA SER A 38 -17.29 11.27 5.00
C SER A 38 -17.92 11.71 6.32
N GLU A 39 -18.25 13.00 6.48
CA GLU A 39 -18.91 13.51 7.70
C GLU A 39 -20.30 12.91 7.88
N ALA A 40 -21.11 12.86 6.81
CA ALA A 40 -22.47 12.32 6.90
C ALA A 40 -22.50 10.83 7.25
N VAL A 41 -21.59 10.03 6.68
CA VAL A 41 -21.49 8.58 6.95
C VAL A 41 -20.99 8.33 8.38
N LEU A 42 -19.95 9.03 8.83
CA LEU A 42 -19.45 8.95 10.21
C LEU A 42 -20.54 9.29 11.23
N THR A 43 -21.26 10.38 11.00
CA THR A 43 -22.29 10.86 11.94
C THR A 43 -23.47 9.90 12.02
N SER A 44 -23.85 9.25 10.90
CA SER A 44 -24.94 8.26 10.87
C SER A 44 -24.58 6.94 11.56
N GLN A 45 -23.34 6.44 11.37
CA GLN A 45 -22.86 5.19 11.98
C GLN A 45 -22.55 5.33 13.48
N LEU A 46 -22.07 6.50 13.90
CA LEU A 46 -21.87 6.80 15.33
C LEU A 46 -23.21 6.92 16.08
N LYS A 47 -24.25 7.50 15.45
CA LYS A 47 -25.58 7.62 16.05
C LYS A 47 -26.28 6.28 16.27
N ALA A 48 -26.12 5.32 15.36
CA ALA A 48 -26.73 3.98 15.50
C ALA A 48 -26.14 3.16 16.67
N HIS A 49 -24.96 3.52 17.17
CA HIS A 49 -24.28 2.84 18.29
C HIS A 49 -24.37 3.58 19.63
N GLN A 50 -25.05 4.73 19.70
CA GLN A 50 -25.17 5.54 20.92
C GLN A 50 -26.03 4.92 22.03
N GLU A 51 -26.69 3.78 21.80
CA GLU A 51 -27.45 3.06 22.84
C GLU A 51 -26.60 2.12 23.72
N LYS A 52 -25.32 1.87 23.40
CA LYS A 52 -24.40 1.11 24.28
C LYS A 52 -23.46 2.07 25.01
N SER A 53 -23.80 2.34 26.28
CA SER A 53 -23.22 3.38 27.15
C SER A 53 -21.72 3.27 27.51
N ASN A 54 -20.93 2.38 26.89
CA ASN A 54 -19.50 2.23 27.18
C ASN A 54 -18.65 1.83 25.95
N PHE A 55 -19.00 2.32 24.75
CA PHE A 55 -18.20 2.08 23.55
C PHE A 55 -16.92 2.95 23.55
N ILE A 56 -15.75 2.33 23.74
CA ILE A 56 -14.45 3.01 23.67
C ILE A 56 -13.93 2.95 22.22
N ILE A 57 -13.76 4.12 21.61
CA ILE A 57 -13.10 4.25 20.29
C ILE A 57 -11.59 4.11 20.50
N LYS A 58 -11.02 2.99 20.04
CA LYS A 58 -9.58 2.73 20.08
C LYS A 58 -9.17 1.73 19.00
N THR A 59 -7.90 1.76 18.61
CA THR A 59 -7.31 0.70 17.79
C THR A 59 -7.13 -0.59 18.59
N PRO A 60 -7.10 -1.77 17.93
CA PRO A 60 -6.74 -3.02 18.58
C PRO A 60 -5.38 -2.95 19.30
N LYS A 61 -5.25 -3.66 20.43
CA LYS A 61 -4.00 -3.69 21.21
C LYS A 61 -2.82 -4.09 20.33
N GLY A 62 -1.76 -3.28 20.35
CA GLY A 62 -0.54 -3.52 19.57
C GLY A 62 -0.62 -3.09 18.10
N THR A 63 -1.67 -2.38 17.70
CA THR A 63 -1.82 -1.76 16.38
C THR A 63 -1.92 -0.24 16.50
N ARG A 64 -1.58 0.49 15.44
CA ARG A 64 -1.63 1.95 15.42
C ARG A 64 -1.96 2.47 14.03
N ASP A 65 -2.61 3.62 14.01
CA ASP A 65 -2.70 4.42 12.80
C ASP A 65 -1.36 5.14 12.57
N LEU A 66 -1.01 5.33 11.30
CA LEU A 66 0.10 6.19 10.91
C LEU A 66 -0.47 7.52 10.43
N SER A 67 -0.09 8.62 11.09
CA SER A 67 -0.55 9.95 10.69
C SER A 67 -0.01 10.33 9.31
N PRO A 68 -0.62 11.29 8.59
CA PRO A 68 -0.10 11.77 7.30
C PRO A 68 1.39 12.16 7.37
N GLN A 69 1.81 12.82 8.45
CA GLN A 69 3.21 13.21 8.67
C GLN A 69 4.13 11.99 8.81
N GLN A 70 3.68 10.94 9.50
CA GLN A 70 4.42 9.69 9.63
C GLN A 70 4.48 8.93 8.29
N MET A 71 3.42 9.02 7.49
CA MET A 71 3.36 8.41 6.16
C MET A 71 4.36 9.04 5.19
N VAL A 72 4.54 10.36 5.20
CA VAL A 72 5.57 11.04 4.36
C VAL A 72 6.97 10.48 4.63
N ILE A 73 7.32 10.32 5.91
CA ILE A 73 8.63 9.77 6.31
C ILE A 73 8.74 8.31 5.85
N ARG A 74 7.68 7.52 6.07
CA ARG A 74 7.63 6.12 5.70
C ARG A 74 7.77 5.92 4.19
N GLU A 75 7.07 6.71 3.39
CA GLU A 75 7.15 6.67 1.92
C GLU A 75 8.56 6.99 1.44
N LYS A 76 9.19 8.04 1.97
CA LYS A 76 10.58 8.37 1.64
C LYS A 76 11.55 7.22 1.90
N ILE A 77 11.41 6.53 3.05
CA ILE A 77 12.23 5.37 3.40
C ILE A 77 11.96 4.22 2.43
N LEU A 78 10.68 3.90 2.19
CA LEU A 78 10.28 2.81 1.32
C LEU A 78 10.71 3.03 -0.13
N ASP A 79 10.63 4.26 -0.65
CA ASP A 79 11.04 4.60 -2.00
C ASP A 79 12.54 4.38 -2.21
N MET A 80 13.36 4.74 -1.22
CA MET A 80 14.80 4.48 -1.25
C MET A 80 15.08 2.96 -1.27
N VAL A 81 14.47 2.22 -0.33
CA VAL A 81 14.63 0.76 -0.21
C VAL A 81 14.18 0.05 -1.50
N VAL A 82 12.98 0.37 -1.99
CA VAL A 82 12.42 -0.19 -3.23
C VAL A 82 13.26 0.21 -4.44
N GLY A 83 13.79 1.43 -4.46
CA GLY A 83 14.75 1.88 -5.48
C GLY A 83 15.98 0.98 -5.52
N CYS A 84 16.54 0.62 -4.36
CA CYS A 84 17.65 -0.34 -4.26
C CYS A 84 17.26 -1.71 -4.81
N PHE A 85 16.13 -2.28 -4.37
CA PHE A 85 15.67 -3.58 -4.86
C PHE A 85 15.48 -3.61 -6.39
N LYS A 86 14.94 -2.54 -6.96
CA LYS A 86 14.76 -2.41 -8.42
C LYS A 86 16.09 -2.34 -9.17
N ARG A 87 17.10 -1.62 -8.64
CA ARG A 87 18.45 -1.59 -9.25
C ARG A 87 19.08 -2.98 -9.32
N HIS A 88 18.80 -3.83 -8.35
CA HIS A 88 19.23 -5.23 -8.32
C HIS A 88 18.35 -6.19 -9.16
N GLY A 89 17.38 -5.67 -9.91
CA GLY A 89 16.54 -6.44 -10.82
C GLY A 89 15.44 -7.26 -10.13
N ALA A 90 15.12 -6.98 -8.87
CA ALA A 90 14.01 -7.66 -8.19
C ALA A 90 12.65 -7.17 -8.69
N LYS A 91 11.72 -8.12 -8.80
CA LYS A 91 10.32 -7.85 -9.14
C LYS A 91 9.46 -7.77 -7.88
N ARG A 92 8.46 -6.89 -7.88
CA ARG A 92 7.51 -6.82 -6.77
C ARG A 92 6.61 -8.06 -6.78
N LEU A 93 6.48 -8.70 -5.63
CA LEU A 93 5.44 -9.70 -5.37
C LEU A 93 4.49 -9.14 -4.30
N ASP A 94 3.23 -9.53 -4.38
CA ASP A 94 2.29 -9.37 -3.28
C ASP A 94 1.49 -10.66 -3.11
N THR A 95 1.11 -10.95 -1.86
CA THR A 95 0.35 -12.14 -1.49
C THR A 95 -0.84 -11.74 -0.61
N PRO A 96 -1.86 -12.59 -0.48
CA PRO A 96 -2.96 -12.34 0.45
C PRO A 96 -2.49 -12.10 1.88
N ALA A 97 -3.27 -11.34 2.65
CA ALA A 97 -2.98 -11.05 4.06
C ALA A 97 -3.10 -12.30 4.96
N PHE A 98 -3.95 -13.24 4.55
CA PHE A 98 -4.18 -14.52 5.21
C PHE A 98 -3.77 -15.67 4.30
N GLU A 99 -3.28 -16.73 4.91
CA GLU A 99 -2.92 -18.00 4.26
C GLU A 99 -3.72 -19.12 4.94
N LEU A 100 -3.75 -20.30 4.31
CA LEU A 100 -4.31 -21.50 4.94
C LEU A 100 -3.57 -21.78 6.26
N LYS A 101 -4.31 -22.05 7.33
CA LYS A 101 -3.74 -22.27 8.66
C LYS A 101 -2.71 -23.40 8.68
N GLU A 102 -2.96 -24.47 7.93
CA GLU A 102 -2.05 -25.61 7.79
C GLU A 102 -0.67 -25.20 7.24
N MET A 103 -0.65 -24.32 6.23
CA MET A 103 0.60 -23.84 5.61
C MET A 103 1.52 -23.09 6.58
N LEU A 104 0.95 -22.42 7.58
CA LEU A 104 1.73 -21.68 8.58
C LEU A 104 2.13 -22.57 9.77
N THR A 105 1.25 -23.48 10.19
CA THR A 105 1.47 -24.27 11.42
C THR A 105 2.67 -25.20 11.30
N GLU A 106 2.90 -25.80 10.13
CA GLU A 106 4.04 -26.70 9.90
C GLU A 106 5.41 -26.02 10.05
N LYS A 107 5.50 -24.71 9.79
CA LYS A 107 6.78 -23.99 9.76
C LYS A 107 7.21 -23.45 11.11
N TYR A 108 6.26 -23.03 11.94
CA TYR A 108 6.57 -22.25 13.14
C TYR A 108 6.57 -23.06 14.43
N GLY A 109 6.10 -24.31 14.44
CA GLY A 109 6.23 -25.19 15.61
C GLY A 109 5.73 -24.55 16.90
N GLU A 110 6.65 -24.27 17.83
CA GLU A 110 6.37 -23.59 19.12
C GLU A 110 5.84 -22.15 18.95
N ASP A 111 6.30 -21.42 17.93
CA ASP A 111 5.86 -20.05 17.63
C ASP A 111 4.49 -19.98 16.94
N SER A 112 3.91 -21.13 16.55
CA SER A 112 2.57 -21.19 15.96
C SER A 112 1.49 -20.59 16.88
N GLY A 113 1.71 -20.61 18.20
CA GLY A 113 0.83 -19.97 19.18
C GLY A 113 0.78 -18.44 19.08
N LEU A 114 1.66 -17.81 18.29
CA LEU A 114 1.69 -16.36 18.08
C LEU A 114 0.97 -15.92 16.80
N ILE A 115 0.33 -16.84 16.08
CA ILE A 115 -0.39 -16.54 14.84
C ILE A 115 -1.82 -16.08 15.14
N TYR A 116 -2.35 -15.17 14.31
CA TYR A 116 -3.75 -14.74 14.38
C TYR A 116 -4.62 -15.63 13.49
N ASP A 117 -5.50 -16.40 14.11
CA ASP A 117 -6.50 -17.21 13.39
C ASP A 117 -7.76 -16.40 13.10
N LEU A 118 -8.32 -16.61 11.91
CA LEU A 118 -9.65 -16.11 11.57
C LEU A 118 -10.70 -17.04 12.17
N LYS A 119 -11.87 -16.48 12.48
CA LYS A 119 -12.99 -17.26 12.99
C LYS A 119 -13.47 -18.22 11.91
N ASP A 120 -13.74 -19.47 12.29
CA ASP A 120 -14.40 -20.44 11.42
C ASP A 120 -15.83 -19.98 11.09
N GLN A 121 -16.13 -19.95 9.80
CA GLN A 121 -17.41 -19.56 9.22
C GLN A 121 -18.00 -20.67 8.33
N GLY A 122 -17.56 -21.92 8.50
CA GLY A 122 -17.99 -23.08 7.71
C GLY A 122 -17.23 -23.26 6.41
N GLY A 123 -16.00 -22.74 6.33
CA GLY A 123 -15.14 -22.77 5.14
C GLY A 123 -13.71 -23.17 5.49
N GLU A 124 -12.76 -22.65 4.73
CA GLU A 124 -11.33 -22.89 4.97
C GLU A 124 -10.86 -22.25 6.27
N LEU A 125 -9.98 -22.95 7.00
CA LEU A 125 -9.33 -22.40 8.18
C LEU A 125 -8.19 -21.49 7.75
N LEU A 126 -8.31 -20.21 8.07
CA LEU A 126 -7.39 -19.16 7.64
C LEU A 126 -6.68 -18.54 8.83
N SER A 127 -5.44 -18.11 8.59
CA SER A 127 -4.62 -17.40 9.57
C SER A 127 -3.89 -16.25 8.89
N LEU A 128 -3.70 -15.13 9.60
CA LEU A 128 -2.91 -14.01 9.09
C LEU A 128 -1.43 -14.41 8.96
N ARG A 129 -0.78 -13.94 7.90
CA ARG A 129 0.64 -14.23 7.66
C ARG A 129 1.53 -13.67 8.78
N TYR A 130 2.41 -14.53 9.28
CA TYR A 130 3.38 -14.21 10.33
C TYR A 130 4.63 -13.48 9.80
N ASP A 131 4.98 -13.77 8.54
CA ASP A 131 6.08 -13.18 7.78
C ASP A 131 5.74 -13.11 6.28
N LEU A 132 6.70 -12.69 5.45
CA LEU A 132 6.57 -12.68 3.99
C LEU A 132 7.29 -13.87 3.31
N THR A 133 8.17 -14.58 4.04
CA THR A 133 8.95 -15.72 3.51
C THR A 133 8.10 -16.96 3.26
N VAL A 134 7.23 -17.33 4.21
CA VAL A 134 6.37 -18.52 4.04
C VAL A 134 5.36 -18.33 2.89
N PRO A 135 4.66 -17.19 2.77
CA PRO A 135 3.86 -16.89 1.58
C PRO A 135 4.66 -16.94 0.28
N PHE A 136 5.93 -16.53 0.29
CA PHE A 136 6.79 -16.61 -0.88
C PHE A 136 7.15 -18.06 -1.26
N ALA A 137 7.52 -18.90 -0.29
CA ALA A 137 7.79 -20.31 -0.53
C ALA A 137 6.57 -21.04 -1.12
N ARG A 138 5.38 -20.77 -0.56
CA ARG A 138 4.10 -21.26 -1.10
C ARG A 138 3.89 -20.78 -2.54
N TYR A 139 4.13 -19.50 -2.82
CA TYR A 139 3.99 -18.94 -4.16
C TYR A 139 4.92 -19.64 -5.17
N LEU A 140 6.18 -19.89 -4.82
CA LEU A 140 7.13 -20.60 -5.67
C LEU A 140 6.64 -22.02 -5.98
N ALA A 141 6.22 -22.76 -4.95
CA ALA A 141 5.74 -24.12 -5.07
C ALA A 141 4.46 -24.21 -5.93
N MET A 142 3.47 -23.37 -5.65
CA MET A 142 2.19 -23.32 -6.36
C MET A 142 2.36 -23.02 -7.85
N ASN A 143 3.25 -22.07 -8.18
CA ASN A 143 3.49 -21.65 -9.57
C ASN A 143 4.62 -22.44 -10.25
N LYS A 144 5.23 -23.42 -9.58
CA LYS A 144 6.36 -24.21 -10.08
C LYS A 144 7.53 -23.34 -10.57
N VAL A 145 7.76 -22.20 -9.89
CA VAL A 145 8.82 -21.25 -10.23
C VAL A 145 10.12 -21.72 -9.60
N LYS A 146 11.10 -22.08 -10.44
CA LYS A 146 12.40 -22.57 -9.97
C LYS A 146 13.40 -21.47 -9.61
N ARG A 147 13.29 -20.30 -10.25
CA ARG A 147 14.19 -19.17 -10.05
C ARG A 147 13.41 -17.86 -10.04
N MET A 148 13.63 -17.04 -9.03
CA MET A 148 13.00 -15.74 -8.89
C MET A 148 13.85 -14.84 -8.00
N LYS A 149 14.00 -13.58 -8.42
CA LYS A 149 14.49 -12.49 -7.58
C LYS A 149 13.32 -11.54 -7.32
N ARG A 150 12.91 -11.40 -6.07
CA ARG A 150 11.71 -10.62 -5.72
C ARG A 150 11.95 -9.73 -4.51
N TYR A 151 11.13 -8.69 -4.42
CA TYR A 151 10.94 -7.94 -3.20
C TYR A 151 9.46 -7.91 -2.81
N HIS A 152 9.18 -7.89 -1.51
CA HIS A 152 7.82 -7.78 -0.98
C HIS A 152 7.81 -6.79 0.17
N VAL A 153 6.96 -5.77 0.05
CA VAL A 153 6.70 -4.80 1.12
C VAL A 153 5.26 -4.98 1.56
N GLY A 154 5.06 -5.39 2.81
CA GLY A 154 3.75 -5.74 3.32
C GLY A 154 3.67 -5.72 4.85
N LYS A 155 2.44 -5.56 5.36
CA LYS A 155 2.16 -5.75 6.79
C LYS A 155 2.14 -7.24 7.14
N VAL A 156 2.61 -7.55 8.34
CA VAL A 156 2.56 -8.87 8.96
C VAL A 156 2.02 -8.76 10.39
N TRP A 157 1.50 -9.87 10.91
CA TRP A 157 0.82 -9.90 12.20
C TRP A 157 1.40 -10.96 13.12
N ARG A 158 1.79 -10.52 14.32
CA ARG A 158 2.35 -11.40 15.36
C ARG A 158 1.67 -11.11 16.68
N ARG A 159 1.15 -12.13 17.36
CA ARG A 159 0.46 -12.02 18.64
C ARG A 159 1.42 -11.91 19.83
N GLU A 160 2.61 -11.37 19.60
CA GLU A 160 3.58 -11.09 20.65
C GLU A 160 2.99 -10.13 21.70
N SER A 161 3.55 -10.18 22.91
CA SER A 161 3.27 -9.19 23.95
C SER A 161 3.83 -7.84 23.50
N PRO A 162 2.99 -6.84 23.25
CA PRO A 162 3.46 -5.58 22.69
C PRO A 162 4.24 -4.79 23.73
N THR A 163 5.52 -4.54 23.46
CA THR A 163 6.35 -3.62 24.23
C THR A 163 6.54 -2.35 23.39
N ILE A 164 5.59 -1.41 23.51
CA ILE A 164 5.51 -0.22 22.64
C ILE A 164 6.77 0.64 22.75
N VAL A 165 7.36 0.75 23.95
CA VAL A 165 8.61 1.49 24.20
C VAL A 165 9.79 0.89 23.41
N GLN A 166 9.77 -0.42 23.18
CA GLN A 166 10.78 -1.13 22.40
C GLN A 166 10.42 -1.25 20.91
N GLY A 167 9.33 -0.63 20.46
CA GLY A 167 8.86 -0.73 19.07
C GLY A 167 8.27 -2.09 18.69
N ARG A 168 7.93 -2.95 19.67
CA ARG A 168 7.29 -4.24 19.41
C ARG A 168 5.78 -4.08 19.28
N TYR A 169 5.30 -4.20 18.05
CA TYR A 169 3.88 -4.11 17.68
C TYR A 169 3.35 -5.47 17.22
N ARG A 170 2.03 -5.62 17.25
CA ARG A 170 1.34 -6.81 16.75
C ARG A 170 1.06 -6.74 15.26
N GLU A 171 1.04 -5.53 14.71
CA GLU A 171 1.01 -5.25 13.28
C GLU A 171 2.18 -4.33 12.93
N PHE A 172 3.03 -4.75 11.99
CA PHE A 172 4.13 -3.93 11.49
C PHE A 172 4.47 -4.32 10.05
N CYS A 173 5.26 -3.47 9.39
CA CYS A 173 5.67 -3.71 8.01
C CYS A 173 7.00 -4.43 7.95
N GLN A 174 7.09 -5.40 7.05
CA GLN A 174 8.34 -6.01 6.59
C GLN A 174 8.65 -5.55 5.17
N CYS A 175 9.94 -5.61 4.82
CA CYS A 175 10.48 -5.24 3.52
C CYS A 175 11.52 -6.30 3.15
N ASP A 176 11.05 -7.35 2.48
CA ASP A 176 11.85 -8.54 2.23
C ASP A 176 12.37 -8.52 0.80
N PHE A 177 13.61 -8.96 0.63
CA PHE A 177 14.24 -9.19 -0.66
C PHE A 177 14.80 -10.61 -0.66
N ASP A 178 14.47 -11.35 -1.71
CA ASP A 178 14.78 -12.78 -1.78
C ASP A 178 15.29 -13.15 -3.17
N ILE A 179 16.31 -14.01 -3.18
CA ILE A 179 16.84 -14.67 -4.36
C ILE A 179 16.60 -16.17 -4.20
N ALA A 180 15.64 -16.70 -4.94
CA ALA A 180 15.35 -18.12 -4.97
C ALA A 180 15.91 -18.76 -6.25
N GLY A 181 16.57 -19.91 -6.11
CA GLY A 181 17.10 -20.67 -7.23
C GLY A 181 18.43 -21.36 -6.90
N GLN A 182 18.90 -22.19 -7.83
CA GLN A 182 20.26 -22.74 -7.81
C GLN A 182 21.19 -21.77 -8.55
N PHE A 183 22.26 -21.38 -7.85
CA PHE A 183 23.31 -20.50 -8.32
C PHE A 183 24.67 -21.04 -7.84
N ASP A 184 25.75 -20.49 -8.36
CA ASP A 184 27.07 -20.79 -7.81
C ASP A 184 27.16 -20.32 -6.35
N PRO A 185 27.89 -21.04 -5.50
CA PRO A 185 27.96 -20.75 -4.08
C PRO A 185 28.32 -19.29 -3.78
N MET A 186 27.65 -18.71 -2.77
CA MET A 186 27.93 -17.39 -2.20
C MET A 186 27.63 -16.17 -3.08
N ILE A 187 27.37 -16.33 -4.39
CA ILE A 187 27.04 -15.20 -5.27
C ILE A 187 25.76 -14.46 -4.81
N PRO A 188 24.59 -15.13 -4.66
CA PRO A 188 23.38 -14.44 -4.21
C PRO A 188 23.49 -13.95 -2.76
N ASP A 189 24.20 -14.68 -1.90
CA ASP A 189 24.44 -14.33 -0.50
C ASP A 189 25.22 -13.01 -0.38
N ALA A 190 26.29 -12.86 -1.18
CA ALA A 190 27.07 -11.63 -1.26
C ALA A 190 26.24 -10.46 -1.84
N GLU A 191 25.36 -10.74 -2.80
CA GLU A 191 24.43 -9.73 -3.33
C GLU A 191 23.46 -9.22 -2.24
N CYS A 192 22.92 -10.11 -1.40
CA CYS A 192 22.07 -9.71 -0.28
C CYS A 192 22.80 -8.77 0.68
N LEU A 193 24.07 -9.07 1.03
CA LEU A 193 24.89 -8.19 1.87
C LEU A 193 25.15 -6.84 1.19
N LYS A 194 25.43 -6.84 -0.11
CA LYS A 194 25.61 -5.60 -0.88
C LYS A 194 24.37 -4.71 -0.84
N ILE A 195 23.18 -5.30 -1.01
CA ILE A 195 21.89 -4.60 -0.91
C ILE A 195 21.68 -4.01 0.48
N MET A 196 21.96 -4.79 1.53
CA MET A 196 21.88 -4.31 2.92
C MET A 196 22.79 -3.10 3.15
N CYS A 197 24.05 -3.17 2.70
CA CYS A 197 24.99 -2.05 2.79
C CYS A 197 24.48 -0.81 2.03
N GLU A 198 23.99 -0.96 0.80
CA GLU A 198 23.46 0.17 0.02
C GLU A 198 22.26 0.84 0.70
N ILE A 199 21.34 0.03 1.25
CA ILE A 199 20.17 0.53 1.97
C ILE A 199 20.60 1.27 3.23
N LEU A 200 21.42 0.66 4.08
CA LEU A 200 21.82 1.26 5.36
C LEU A 200 22.67 2.52 5.17
N SER A 201 23.60 2.53 4.21
CA SER A 201 24.34 3.73 3.81
C SER A 201 23.41 4.80 3.24
N GLY A 202 22.43 4.42 2.42
CA GLY A 202 21.47 5.34 1.79
C GLY A 202 20.50 5.99 2.78
N LEU A 203 20.20 5.34 3.91
CA LEU A 203 19.34 5.91 4.97
C LEU A 203 20.04 6.99 5.81
N GLN A 204 21.38 7.07 5.77
CA GLN A 204 22.16 8.07 6.51
C GLN A 204 21.84 8.10 8.02
N LEU A 205 21.71 6.92 8.64
CA LEU A 205 21.38 6.77 10.07
C LEU A 205 22.61 6.65 10.98
N GLY A 206 23.80 6.93 10.44
CA GLY A 206 25.10 6.73 11.10
C GLY A 206 25.78 5.42 10.66
N ASP A 207 26.88 5.10 11.35
CA ASP A 207 27.67 3.90 11.06
C ASP A 207 26.91 2.62 11.45
N PHE A 208 27.13 1.56 10.69
CA PHE A 208 26.49 0.27 10.93
C PHE A 208 27.49 -0.89 10.81
N LEU A 209 27.16 -2.00 11.47
CA LEU A 209 27.90 -3.25 11.43
C LEU A 209 26.93 -4.39 11.09
N ILE A 210 27.26 -5.17 10.06
CA ILE A 210 26.58 -6.43 9.75
C ILE A 210 27.40 -7.55 10.40
N LYS A 211 26.76 -8.31 11.32
CA LYS A 211 27.39 -9.42 12.03
C LYS A 211 27.36 -10.70 11.22
#